data_AF-R9H9C1-F1
#
_entry.id   AF-R9H9C1-F1
#
_cell.length_a   1.000
_cell.length_b   1.000
_cell.length_c   1.000
_cell.angle_alpha   90.00
_cell.angle_beta   90.00
_cell.angle_gamma   90.00
#
_symmetry.space_group_name_H-M   'P 1'
#
loop_
_entity.id
_entity.type
_entity.pdbx_description
1 polymer ?
#
loop_
_entity_poly.entity_id
_entity_poly.type
_entity_poly.pdbx_seq_one_letter_code
_entity_poly.pdbx_strand_id
1 'polypeptide(L)'
;MKKLYFFTMLSIMLLAVTGATAQKKTKFKPADLKGIWQLCHYVSESPDVPGSLKPSNTFKVLSDDGRIVNFTIIPGSDAIITGYGTYKQLTDDSYKESIEKNIHLPMLDNQDNILEFEIKDNDYLHLKYFIKNDLNGNELNAWYYETWKRVEMPAKFPEDIVR
;
A
#
# COMPACT_ATOMS: atom_id res chain seq x y z
N MET A 1 52.51 0.81 -26.50
CA MET A 1 52.17 0.97 -25.07
C MET A 1 51.17 2.10 -24.81
N LYS A 2 51.41 3.36 -25.21
CA LYS A 2 50.49 4.49 -24.94
C LYS A 2 49.03 4.33 -25.43
N LYS A 3 48.79 3.71 -26.60
CA LYS A 3 47.43 3.48 -27.12
C LYS A 3 46.63 2.47 -26.29
N LEU A 4 47.27 1.45 -25.72
CA LEU A 4 46.61 0.41 -24.94
C LEU A 4 46.13 0.93 -23.57
N TYR A 5 46.93 1.80 -22.94
CA TYR A 5 46.55 2.54 -21.72
C TYR A 5 45.37 3.48 -21.94
N PHE A 6 45.30 4.10 -23.13
CA PHE A 6 44.18 4.96 -23.49
C PHE A 6 42.88 4.17 -23.60
N PHE A 7 42.90 3.01 -24.26
CA PHE A 7 41.72 2.14 -24.36
C PHE A 7 41.30 1.53 -23.03
N THR A 8 42.23 1.20 -22.14
CA THR A 8 41.91 0.67 -20.79
C THR A 8 41.37 1.76 -19.86
N MET A 9 41.91 2.98 -19.88
CA MET A 9 41.33 4.09 -19.10
C MET A 9 39.94 4.50 -19.59
N LEU A 10 39.72 4.49 -20.91
CA LEU A 10 38.42 4.80 -21.50
C LEU A 10 37.34 3.78 -21.11
N SER A 11 37.69 2.49 -21.09
CA SER A 11 36.77 1.42 -20.68
C SER A 11 36.46 1.42 -19.18
N ILE A 12 37.42 1.79 -18.33
CA ILE A 12 37.17 2.00 -16.89
C ILE A 12 36.25 3.19 -16.65
N MET A 13 36.41 4.31 -17.37
CA MET A 13 35.47 5.44 -17.29
C MET A 13 34.08 5.08 -17.80
N LEU A 14 33.96 4.31 -18.89
CA LEU A 14 32.67 3.85 -19.41
C LEU A 14 31.94 2.93 -18.40
N LEU A 15 32.66 2.03 -17.73
CA LEU A 15 32.08 1.17 -16.68
C LEU A 15 31.67 1.96 -15.44
N ALA A 16 32.42 3.00 -15.06
CA ALA A 16 32.06 3.90 -13.96
C ALA A 16 30.79 4.73 -14.26
N VAL A 17 30.52 5.04 -15.54
CA VAL A 17 29.32 5.79 -15.95
C VAL A 17 28.08 4.89 -16.04
N THR A 18 28.24 3.57 -16.26
CA THR A 18 27.11 2.62 -16.26
C THR A 18 26.57 2.26 -14.87
N GLY A 19 27.29 2.64 -13.80
CA GLY A 19 26.87 2.41 -12.41
C GLY A 19 25.88 3.44 -11.85
N ALA A 20 25.65 4.54 -12.56
CA ALA A 20 24.58 5.47 -12.24
C ALA A 20 23.26 4.81 -12.65
N THR A 21 22.59 4.17 -11.70
CA THR A 21 21.21 3.70 -11.85
C THR A 21 20.41 4.82 -12.51
N ALA A 22 20.01 4.61 -13.76
CA ALA A 22 19.05 5.45 -14.44
C ALA A 22 17.70 5.21 -13.77
N GLN A 23 17.54 5.73 -12.56
CA GLN A 23 16.26 5.80 -11.89
C GLN A 23 15.45 6.79 -12.71
N LYS A 24 14.69 6.26 -13.68
CA LYS A 24 13.73 7.03 -14.48
C LYS A 24 13.03 7.98 -13.52
N LYS A 25 13.24 9.30 -13.68
CA LYS A 25 12.48 10.30 -12.94
C LYS A 25 11.00 9.94 -13.10
N THR A 26 10.38 9.57 -11.98
CA THR A 26 8.95 9.28 -11.93
C THR A 26 8.22 10.56 -12.32
N LYS A 27 7.35 10.49 -13.34
CA LYS A 27 6.63 11.65 -13.87
C LYS A 27 5.46 12.11 -12.99
N PHE A 28 5.22 11.43 -11.87
CA PHE A 28 4.13 11.70 -10.95
C PHE A 28 4.64 12.40 -9.68
N LYS A 29 3.73 13.13 -9.02
CA LYS A 29 3.93 13.71 -7.70
C LYS A 29 3.92 12.58 -6.65
N PRO A 30 5.00 12.39 -5.88
CA PRO A 30 5.00 11.43 -4.79
C PRO A 30 3.86 11.75 -3.80
N ALA A 31 3.03 10.75 -3.53
CA ALA A 31 1.97 10.83 -2.53
C ALA A 31 2.48 10.33 -1.19
N ASP A 32 1.91 10.86 -0.10
CA ASP A 32 2.26 10.46 1.26
C ASP A 32 1.56 9.16 1.67
N LEU A 33 1.80 8.07 0.92
CA LEU A 33 1.17 6.76 1.15
C LEU A 33 1.76 6.05 2.37
N LYS A 34 3.02 6.31 2.70
CA LYS A 34 3.71 5.67 3.82
C LYS A 34 2.99 5.96 5.15
N GLY A 35 2.98 4.97 6.04
CA GLY A 35 2.38 5.09 7.37
C GLY A 35 1.56 3.87 7.77
N ILE A 36 0.93 4.00 8.93
CA ILE A 36 -0.02 3.02 9.46
C ILE A 36 -1.42 3.56 9.20
N TRP A 37 -2.24 2.73 8.57
CA TRP A 37 -3.59 3.06 8.16
C TRP A 37 -4.57 2.13 8.85
N GLN A 38 -5.63 2.66 9.43
CA GLN A 38 -6.70 1.89 10.07
C GLN A 38 -7.95 1.89 9.19
N LEU A 39 -8.45 0.70 8.85
CA LEU A 39 -9.66 0.54 8.05
C LEU A 39 -10.84 1.17 8.77
N CYS A 40 -11.74 1.80 8.02
CA CYS A 40 -12.97 2.38 8.52
C CYS A 40 -14.19 1.78 7.80
N HIS A 41 -15.36 1.88 8.43
CA HIS A 41 -16.63 1.50 7.85
C HIS A 41 -17.73 2.47 8.27
N TYR A 42 -18.86 2.45 7.57
CA TYR A 42 -20.01 3.30 7.88
C TYR A 42 -20.95 2.57 8.84
N VAL A 43 -21.30 3.23 9.94
CA VAL A 43 -22.23 2.72 10.95
C VAL A 43 -23.43 3.65 11.05
N SER A 44 -24.63 3.08 10.94
CA SER A 44 -25.90 3.79 11.11
C SER A 44 -26.77 3.06 12.12
N GLU A 45 -27.51 3.81 12.92
CA GLU A 45 -28.54 3.28 13.84
C GLU A 45 -29.89 3.10 13.12
N SER A 46 -30.01 3.57 11.87
CA SER A 46 -31.21 3.47 11.06
C SER A 46 -30.90 2.85 9.69
N PRO A 47 -31.71 1.88 9.21
CA PRO A 47 -31.41 1.13 7.99
C PRO A 47 -31.34 2.00 6.73
N ASP A 48 -32.10 3.10 6.68
CA ASP A 48 -32.25 3.93 5.48
C ASP A 48 -31.43 5.24 5.54
N VAL A 49 -30.61 5.42 6.57
CA VAL A 49 -29.78 6.61 6.75
C VAL A 49 -28.31 6.23 6.52
N PRO A 50 -27.58 6.94 5.64
CA PRO A 50 -26.14 6.74 5.49
C PRO A 50 -25.43 6.88 6.83
N GLY A 51 -24.54 5.93 7.12
CA GLY A 51 -23.83 5.89 8.38
C GLY A 51 -22.78 7.00 8.53
N SER A 52 -22.24 7.10 9.74
CA SER A 52 -21.03 7.87 10.01
C SER A 52 -19.81 6.97 9.96
N LEU A 53 -18.66 7.52 9.54
CA LEU A 53 -17.42 6.78 9.44
C LEU A 53 -16.89 6.44 10.84
N LYS A 54 -16.59 5.16 11.08
CA LYS A 54 -16.02 4.65 12.33
C LYS A 54 -14.78 3.78 12.03
N PRO A 55 -13.73 3.86 12.87
CA PRO A 55 -12.57 2.99 12.74
C PRO A 55 -12.97 1.52 13.01
N SER A 56 -12.28 0.61 12.34
CA SER A 56 -12.41 -0.85 12.47
C SER A 56 -11.13 -1.45 13.05
N ASN A 57 -11.02 -2.79 13.02
CA ASN A 57 -9.94 -3.55 13.66
C ASN A 57 -8.82 -3.97 12.69
N THR A 58 -8.89 -3.58 11.41
CA THR A 58 -7.90 -3.91 10.39
C THR A 58 -6.95 -2.76 10.16
N PHE A 59 -5.67 -3.07 10.01
CA PHE A 59 -4.60 -2.13 9.77
C PHE A 59 -3.83 -2.50 8.50
N LYS A 60 -3.38 -1.48 7.77
CA LYS A 60 -2.47 -1.55 6.63
C LYS A 60 -1.22 -0.76 6.97
N VAL A 61 -0.07 -1.41 6.90
CA VAL A 61 1.24 -0.79 7.07
C VAL A 61 1.87 -0.63 5.70
N LEU A 62 2.13 0.60 5.30
CA LEU A 62 2.89 0.96 4.11
C LEU A 62 4.24 1.53 4.57
N SER A 63 5.29 0.70 4.53
CA SER A 63 6.61 1.06 5.05
C SER A 63 7.40 1.96 4.10
N ASP A 64 8.40 2.65 4.62
CA ASP A 64 9.33 3.47 3.86
C ASP A 64 10.17 2.69 2.85
N ASP A 65 10.47 1.42 3.12
CA ASP A 65 11.19 0.51 2.23
C ASP A 65 10.30 -0.17 1.16
N GLY A 66 9.03 0.22 1.05
CA GLY A 66 8.13 -0.24 0.00
C GLY A 66 7.47 -1.60 0.29
N ARG A 67 7.39 -2.02 1.55
CA ARG A 67 6.64 -3.21 1.98
C ARG A 67 5.20 -2.85 2.36
N ILE A 68 4.31 -3.80 2.14
CA ILE A 68 2.93 -3.73 2.61
C ILE A 68 2.59 -4.94 3.47
N VAL A 69 1.90 -4.67 4.59
CA VAL A 69 1.29 -5.71 5.44
C VAL A 69 -0.11 -5.25 5.85
N ASN A 70 -1.11 -6.10 5.60
CA ASN A 70 -2.45 -5.98 6.18
C ASN A 70 -2.56 -6.97 7.34
N PHE A 71 -3.08 -6.53 8.48
CA PHE A 71 -3.36 -7.39 9.62
C PHE A 71 -4.63 -6.95 10.34
N THR A 72 -5.27 -7.87 11.06
CA THR A 72 -6.52 -7.61 11.79
C THR A 72 -6.36 -8.00 13.25
N ILE A 73 -6.78 -7.10 14.14
CA ILE A 73 -6.88 -7.34 15.57
C ILE A 73 -8.15 -8.13 15.86
N ILE A 74 -8.00 -9.21 16.64
CA ILE A 74 -9.10 -10.01 17.13
C ILE A 74 -9.20 -9.77 18.65
N PRO A 75 -10.24 -9.10 19.16
CA PRO A 75 -10.36 -8.83 20.59
C PRO A 75 -10.24 -10.10 21.43
N GLY A 76 -9.29 -10.13 22.37
CA GLY A 76 -9.04 -11.27 23.26
C GLY A 76 -8.22 -12.42 22.67
N SER A 77 -7.68 -12.26 21.45
CA SER A 77 -6.90 -13.28 20.74
C SER A 77 -5.69 -12.67 20.03
N ASP A 78 -4.82 -13.53 19.49
CA ASP A 78 -3.70 -13.09 18.65
C ASP A 78 -4.19 -12.39 17.38
N ALA A 79 -3.52 -11.29 17.04
CA ALA A 79 -3.72 -10.62 15.76
C ALA A 79 -3.20 -11.51 14.60
N ILE A 80 -3.82 -11.38 13.42
CA ILE A 80 -3.46 -12.17 12.25
C ILE A 80 -3.04 -11.29 11.08
N ILE A 81 -1.97 -11.66 10.38
CA ILE A 81 -1.62 -11.08 9.08
C ILE A 81 -2.56 -11.67 8.04
N THR A 82 -3.25 -10.80 7.29
CA THR A 82 -4.22 -11.20 6.27
C THR A 82 -3.67 -11.07 4.86
N GLY A 83 -2.64 -10.26 4.64
CA GLY A 83 -1.88 -10.24 3.39
C GLY A 83 -0.62 -9.40 3.46
N TYR A 84 0.35 -9.68 2.60
CA TYR A 84 1.62 -8.97 2.57
C TYR A 84 2.27 -9.00 1.18
N GLY A 85 3.22 -8.10 0.96
CA GLY A 85 3.99 -8.01 -0.27
C GLY A 85 4.81 -6.74 -0.36
N THR A 86 4.90 -6.16 -1.55
CA THR A 86 5.52 -4.84 -1.80
C THR A 86 4.50 -3.88 -2.39
N TYR A 87 4.75 -2.58 -2.26
CA TYR A 87 3.93 -1.56 -2.90
C TYR A 87 4.76 -0.50 -3.61
N LYS A 88 4.18 0.09 -4.66
CA LYS A 88 4.84 1.13 -5.46
C LYS A 88 3.83 2.07 -6.11
N GLN A 89 4.02 3.38 -5.93
CA GLN A 89 3.22 4.39 -6.64
C GLN A 89 3.49 4.35 -8.16
N LEU A 90 2.42 4.45 -8.95
CA LEU A 90 2.45 4.36 -10.41
C LEU A 90 2.13 5.70 -11.09
N THR A 91 1.13 6.41 -10.59
CA THR A 91 0.65 7.72 -11.09
C THR A 91 0.41 8.69 -9.93
N ASP A 92 -0.13 9.87 -10.21
CA ASP A 92 -0.50 10.85 -9.18
C ASP A 92 -1.58 10.31 -8.20
N ASP A 93 -2.35 9.32 -8.65
CA ASP A 93 -3.58 8.80 -8.04
C ASP A 93 -3.68 7.26 -8.07
N SER A 94 -2.61 6.54 -8.37
CA SER A 94 -2.59 5.08 -8.28
C SER A 94 -1.28 4.52 -7.77
N TYR A 95 -1.39 3.41 -7.04
CA TYR A 95 -0.27 2.58 -6.63
C TYR A 95 -0.60 1.11 -6.83
N LYS A 96 0.44 0.29 -6.83
CA LYS A 96 0.34 -1.15 -6.99
C LYS A 96 0.72 -1.84 -5.71
N GLU A 97 -0.03 -2.86 -5.32
CA GLU A 97 0.38 -3.87 -4.34
C GLU A 97 0.78 -5.13 -5.10
N SER A 98 2.05 -5.50 -5.07
CA SER A 98 2.53 -6.79 -5.56
C SER A 98 2.43 -7.80 -4.41
N ILE A 99 1.35 -8.56 -4.39
CA ILE A 99 0.95 -9.42 -3.28
C ILE A 99 1.75 -10.73 -3.35
N GLU A 100 2.45 -11.06 -2.27
CA GLU A 100 3.09 -12.38 -2.11
C GLU A 100 2.05 -13.41 -1.64
N LYS A 101 1.23 -13.03 -0.65
CA LYS A 101 0.12 -13.86 -0.16
C LYS A 101 -0.98 -13.00 0.47
N ASN A 102 -2.24 -13.38 0.30
CA ASN A 102 -3.40 -12.73 0.88
C ASN A 102 -4.53 -13.75 1.18
N ILE A 103 -4.73 -14.07 2.46
CA ILE A 103 -5.78 -15.02 2.88
C ILE A 103 -7.19 -14.42 2.87
N HIS A 104 -7.32 -13.08 2.82
CA HIS A 104 -8.61 -12.40 2.68
C HIS A 104 -9.08 -12.38 1.21
N LEU A 105 -8.14 -12.19 0.27
CA LEU A 105 -8.37 -12.15 -1.18
C LEU A 105 -7.38 -13.09 -1.89
N PRO A 106 -7.57 -14.41 -1.80
CA PRO A 106 -6.59 -15.39 -2.28
C PRO A 106 -6.40 -15.39 -3.80
N MET A 107 -7.34 -14.83 -4.57
CA MET A 107 -7.17 -14.62 -6.01
C MET A 107 -6.03 -13.64 -6.34
N LEU A 108 -5.55 -12.86 -5.36
CA LEU A 108 -4.45 -11.93 -5.52
C LEU A 108 -3.08 -12.54 -5.19
N ASP A 109 -3.00 -13.80 -4.77
CA ASP A 109 -1.72 -14.45 -4.47
C ASP A 109 -0.77 -14.41 -5.69
N ASN A 110 0.44 -13.86 -5.49
CA ASN A 110 1.45 -13.64 -6.53
C ASN A 110 0.97 -12.74 -7.70
N GLN A 111 -0.02 -11.88 -7.47
CA GLN A 111 -0.54 -10.95 -8.45
C GLN A 111 -0.27 -9.49 -8.05
N ASP A 112 -0.29 -8.63 -9.06
CA ASP A 112 -0.36 -7.20 -8.88
C ASP A 112 -1.82 -6.77 -8.72
N ASN A 113 -2.14 -6.07 -7.63
CA ASN A 113 -3.38 -5.33 -7.49
C ASN A 113 -3.10 -3.84 -7.71
N ILE A 114 -3.83 -3.20 -8.62
CA ILE A 114 -3.72 -1.75 -8.87
C ILE A 114 -4.85 -1.06 -8.12
N LEU A 115 -4.48 -0.14 -7.24
CA LEU A 115 -5.40 0.64 -6.44
C LEU A 115 -5.32 2.10 -6.90
N GLU A 116 -6.47 2.64 -7.30
CA GLU A 116 -6.65 4.08 -7.40
C GLU A 116 -6.89 4.64 -5.99
N PHE A 117 -6.27 5.77 -5.69
CA PHE A 117 -6.31 6.37 -4.37
C PHE A 117 -6.62 7.87 -4.39
N GLU A 118 -7.27 8.32 -3.33
CA GLU A 118 -7.41 9.74 -2.99
C GLU A 118 -7.01 9.93 -1.52
N ILE A 119 -6.07 10.84 -1.25
CA ILE A 119 -5.76 11.26 0.12
C ILE A 119 -6.52 12.56 0.40
N LYS A 120 -7.47 12.51 1.33
CA LYS A 120 -8.33 13.63 1.72
C LYS A 120 -7.96 14.15 3.10
N ASP A 121 -7.83 15.47 3.20
CA ASP A 121 -7.51 16.20 4.45
C ASP A 121 -6.25 15.69 5.17
N ASN A 122 -5.35 15.01 4.46
CA ASN A 122 -4.18 14.26 4.96
C ASN A 122 -4.49 13.08 5.92
N ASP A 123 -5.74 12.92 6.33
CA ASP A 123 -6.19 11.96 7.33
C ASP A 123 -6.78 10.70 6.72
N TYR A 124 -7.42 10.80 5.55
CA TYR A 124 -8.16 9.69 4.95
C TYR A 124 -7.55 9.26 3.62
N LEU A 125 -7.41 7.97 3.44
CA LEU A 125 -7.03 7.31 2.20
C LEU A 125 -8.24 6.52 1.68
N HIS A 126 -8.85 7.00 0.60
CA HIS A 126 -9.88 6.28 -0.12
C HIS A 126 -9.23 5.44 -1.20
N LEU A 127 -9.53 4.15 -1.23
CA LEU A 127 -9.00 3.21 -2.21
C LEU A 127 -10.15 2.63 -3.03
N LYS A 128 -9.90 2.42 -4.32
CA LYS A 128 -10.72 1.55 -5.13
C LYS A 128 -9.86 0.66 -6.03
N TYR A 129 -10.30 -0.58 -6.21
CA TYR A 129 -9.63 -1.55 -7.07
C TYR A 129 -10.66 -2.53 -7.65
N PHE A 130 -10.29 -3.16 -8.75
CA PHE A 130 -11.18 -4.04 -9.49
C PHE A 130 -10.67 -5.48 -9.47
N ILE A 131 -11.57 -6.43 -9.21
CA ILE A 131 -11.27 -7.86 -9.32
C ILE A 131 -12.18 -8.46 -10.38
N LYS A 132 -11.55 -9.00 -11.43
CA LYS A 132 -12.26 -9.61 -12.56
C LYS A 132 -12.81 -10.99 -12.20
N ASN A 133 -11.97 -11.86 -11.64
CA ASN A 133 -12.31 -13.26 -11.36
C ASN A 133 -11.98 -13.63 -9.91
N ASP A 134 -12.73 -14.58 -9.35
CA ASP A 134 -12.38 -15.22 -8.08
C ASP A 134 -11.23 -16.23 -8.23
N LEU A 135 -10.88 -16.90 -7.12
CA LEU A 135 -9.81 -17.91 -7.10
C LEU A 135 -10.08 -19.11 -8.02
N ASN A 136 -11.36 -19.45 -8.23
CA ASN A 136 -11.78 -20.58 -9.06
C ASN A 136 -11.94 -20.21 -10.54
N GLY A 137 -11.68 -18.95 -10.90
CA GLY A 137 -11.86 -18.43 -12.25
C GLY A 137 -13.29 -18.04 -12.59
N ASN A 138 -14.21 -18.00 -11.63
CA ASN A 138 -15.55 -17.46 -11.85
C ASN A 138 -15.48 -15.95 -11.97
N GLU A 139 -16.30 -15.40 -12.85
CA GLU A 139 -16.39 -13.95 -13.05
C GLU A 139 -17.01 -13.27 -11.82
N LEU A 140 -16.28 -12.30 -11.26
CA LEU A 140 -16.76 -11.39 -10.21
C LEU A 140 -17.13 -10.03 -10.80
N ASN A 141 -16.26 -9.47 -11.64
CA ASN A 141 -16.38 -8.14 -12.24
C ASN A 141 -16.79 -7.05 -11.21
N ALA A 142 -16.10 -7.02 -10.08
CA ALA A 142 -16.48 -6.19 -8.94
C ALA A 142 -15.46 -5.09 -8.65
N TRP A 143 -15.97 -3.89 -8.36
CA TRP A 143 -15.21 -2.80 -7.76
C TRP A 143 -15.32 -2.88 -6.24
N TYR A 144 -14.17 -2.81 -5.59
CA TYR A 144 -14.04 -2.74 -4.14
C TYR A 144 -13.68 -1.32 -3.75
N TYR A 145 -14.23 -0.87 -2.63
CA TYR A 145 -14.02 0.46 -2.08
C TYR A 145 -13.62 0.33 -0.62
N GLU A 146 -12.52 0.98 -0.25
CA GLU A 146 -12.05 1.01 1.12
C GLU A 146 -11.80 2.45 1.56
N THR A 147 -12.03 2.71 2.84
CA THR A 147 -11.66 3.98 3.46
C THR A 147 -10.78 3.69 4.64
N TRP A 148 -9.59 4.29 4.64
CA TRP A 148 -8.59 4.12 5.66
C TRP A 148 -8.31 5.47 6.32
N LYS A 149 -8.04 5.45 7.62
CA LYS A 149 -7.63 6.64 8.38
C LYS A 149 -6.17 6.49 8.81
N ARG A 150 -5.37 7.54 8.65
CA ARG A 150 -3.99 7.58 9.15
C ARG A 150 -3.98 7.47 10.67
N VAL A 151 -3.13 6.58 11.19
CA VAL A 151 -2.88 6.46 12.63
C VAL A 151 -1.83 7.48 13.03
N GLU A 152 -2.14 8.28 14.05
CA GLU A 152 -1.32 9.40 14.50
C GLU A 152 -1.00 9.30 15.99
N MET A 153 0.07 9.97 16.41
CA MET A 153 0.42 10.10 17.82
C MET A 153 -0.47 11.18 18.48
N PRO A 154 -1.25 10.85 19.54
CA PRO A 154 -2.02 11.86 20.24
C PRO A 154 -1.11 12.79 21.07
N ALA A 155 -1.56 14.02 21.33
CA ALA A 155 -0.81 15.01 22.11
C ALA A 155 -0.60 14.61 23.60
N LYS A 156 -1.44 13.71 24.11
CA LYS A 156 -1.35 13.17 25.48
C LYS A 156 -1.62 11.67 25.44
N PHE A 157 -0.94 10.95 26.31
CA PHE A 157 -1.23 9.54 26.56
C PHE A 157 -2.53 9.44 27.39
N PRO A 158 -3.55 8.67 26.98
CA PRO A 158 -4.79 8.54 27.74
C PRO A 158 -4.55 7.87 29.11
N GLU A 159 -5.19 8.38 30.16
CA GLU A 159 -4.98 7.91 31.54
C GLU A 159 -5.56 6.51 31.79
N ASP A 160 -6.58 6.12 31.02
CA ASP A 160 -7.38 4.90 31.17
C ASP A 160 -7.14 3.87 30.05
N ILE A 161 -6.08 4.04 29.26
CA ILE A 161 -5.77 3.12 28.16
C ILE A 161 -5.34 1.74 28.67
N VAL A 162 -5.94 0.70 28.10
CA VAL A 162 -5.54 -0.70 28.31
C VAL A 162 -4.54 -1.09 27.21
N ARG A 163 -3.33 -1.51 27.61
CA ARG A 163 -2.23 -1.88 26.70
C ARG A 163 -2.07 -3.39 26.57
#